data_AF-A0A1B0Z2V6-F1
#
_entry.id   AF-A0A1B0Z2V6-F1
#
_cell.length_a   1.000
_cell.length_b   1.000
_cell.length_c   1.000
_cell.angle_alpha   90.00
_cell.angle_beta   90.00
_cell.angle_gamma   90.00
#
_symmetry.space_group_name_H-M   'P 1'
#
loop_
_entity.id
_entity.type
_entity.pdbx_description
1 polymer ?
#
loop_
_entity_poly.entity_id
_entity_poly.type
_entity_poly.pdbx_seq_one_letter_code
_entity_poly.pdbx_strand_id
1 'polypeptide(L)'
;MKRKFHKKTTLQQTSKFKSKLEEEFNKFLIQKKIKFLYESFTISYLKPSKASRYTPDFKCLSIIFETKGHFVTADRKKHLLIKEQYPNLDIRFVFSNSKNRIGKKSKTTYAKWCELKGFKYHCIASTKKFLPEEWVKEILKNQNEKRN
;
A
#
# COMPACT_ATOMS: atom_id res chain seq x y z
N MET A 1 15.87 -27.96 -12.76
CA MET A 1 15.87 -28.11 -11.28
C MET A 1 14.43 -28.06 -10.77
N LYS A 2 13.91 -29.14 -10.18
CA LYS A 2 12.52 -29.24 -9.69
C LYS A 2 12.39 -28.61 -8.29
N ARG A 3 11.57 -27.57 -8.14
CA ARG A 3 11.32 -26.92 -6.83
C ARG A 3 10.51 -27.85 -5.93
N LYS A 4 11.03 -28.16 -4.74
CA LYS A 4 10.34 -28.94 -3.70
C LYS A 4 9.26 -28.10 -3.01
N PHE A 5 8.00 -28.55 -3.08
CA PHE A 5 6.89 -27.94 -2.35
C PHE A 5 7.03 -28.23 -0.85
N HIS A 6 7.04 -27.16 -0.03
CA HIS A 6 7.06 -27.27 1.42
C HIS A 6 5.65 -27.54 1.96
N LYS A 7 5.48 -28.59 2.78
CA LYS A 7 4.26 -28.83 3.56
C LYS A 7 4.19 -27.81 4.69
N LYS A 8 3.14 -26.98 4.71
CA LYS A 8 2.80 -26.15 5.86
C LYS A 8 1.93 -26.96 6.82
N THR A 9 2.48 -27.34 7.96
CA THR A 9 1.74 -27.77 9.14
C THR A 9 1.25 -26.52 9.87
N THR A 10 -0.07 -26.36 10.09
CA THR A 10 -0.68 -26.09 11.42
C THR A 10 -2.17 -25.72 11.39
N LEU A 11 -2.86 -26.30 12.40
CA LEU A 11 -4.00 -25.81 13.20
C LEU A 11 -5.44 -25.93 12.63
N GLN A 12 -6.31 -26.42 13.51
CA GLN A 12 -7.66 -26.94 13.32
C GLN A 12 -8.58 -26.05 12.47
N GLN A 13 -9.21 -26.67 11.48
CA GLN A 13 -10.06 -26.03 10.47
C GLN A 13 -11.52 -26.08 10.91
N THR A 14 -12.10 -24.93 11.28
CA THR A 14 -13.55 -24.80 11.45
C THR A 14 -14.20 -24.70 10.05
N SER A 15 -14.83 -25.81 9.65
CA SER A 15 -15.45 -26.09 8.35
C SER A 15 -14.49 -26.12 7.13
N LYS A 16 -14.62 -27.14 6.29
CA LYS A 16 -13.80 -27.37 5.08
C LYS A 16 -14.07 -26.34 3.96
N PHE A 17 -15.19 -25.63 4.05
CA PHE A 17 -15.69 -24.70 3.03
C PHE A 17 -15.44 -23.25 3.43
N LYS A 18 -15.23 -22.36 2.46
CA LYS A 18 -14.92 -20.94 2.71
C LYS A 18 -16.17 -20.10 2.95
N SER A 19 -17.35 -20.64 2.64
CA SER A 19 -18.63 -19.98 2.83
C SER A 19 -19.77 -20.97 3.07
N LYS A 20 -20.86 -20.48 3.67
CA LYS A 20 -22.09 -21.27 3.86
C LYS A 20 -22.68 -21.73 2.52
N LEU A 21 -22.60 -20.88 1.50
CA LEU A 21 -23.06 -21.20 0.14
C LEU A 21 -22.31 -22.40 -0.44
N GLU A 22 -20.99 -22.46 -0.27
CA GLU A 22 -20.19 -23.60 -0.73
C GLU A 22 -20.57 -24.90 -0.02
N GLU A 23 -20.89 -24.84 1.28
CA GLU A 23 -21.35 -26.00 2.05
C GLU A 23 -22.70 -26.51 1.53
N GLU A 24 -23.66 -25.61 1.30
CA GLU A 24 -24.98 -25.96 0.74
C GLU A 24 -24.87 -26.53 -0.68
N PHE A 25 -24.02 -25.94 -1.53
CA PHE A 25 -23.79 -26.42 -2.88
C PHE A 25 -23.12 -27.81 -2.89
N ASN A 26 -22.17 -28.05 -1.97
CA ASN A 26 -21.58 -29.37 -1.79
C ASN A 26 -22.63 -30.42 -1.39
N LYS A 27 -23.54 -30.09 -0.46
CA LYS A 27 -24.65 -30.99 -0.08
C LYS A 27 -25.53 -31.33 -1.29
N PHE A 28 -25.85 -30.34 -2.12
CA PHE A 28 -26.59 -30.53 -3.36
C PHE A 28 -25.88 -31.49 -4.34
N LEU A 29 -24.58 -31.29 -4.58
CA LEU A 29 -23.80 -32.16 -5.47
C LEU A 29 -23.75 -33.61 -4.97
N ILE A 30 -23.58 -33.81 -3.66
CA ILE A 30 -23.62 -35.14 -3.02
C ILE A 30 -25.02 -35.76 -3.17
N GLN A 31 -26.09 -35.02 -2.88
CA GLN A 31 -27.48 -35.50 -3.01
C GLN A 31 -27.79 -35.95 -4.43
N LYS A 32 -27.28 -35.23 -5.43
CA LYS A 32 -27.44 -35.57 -6.85
C LYS A 32 -26.43 -36.61 -7.35
N LYS A 33 -25.55 -37.14 -6.49
CA LYS A 33 -24.49 -38.10 -6.82
C LYS A 33 -23.57 -37.60 -7.95
N ILE A 34 -23.36 -36.28 -8.04
CA ILE A 34 -22.49 -35.65 -9.03
C ILE A 34 -21.05 -35.76 -8.52
N LYS A 35 -20.12 -36.23 -9.38
CA LYS A 35 -18.68 -36.25 -9.07
C LYS A 35 -18.10 -34.85 -9.24
N PHE A 36 -17.39 -34.35 -8.24
CA PHE A 36 -16.76 -33.04 -8.28
C PHE A 36 -15.42 -33.05 -7.54
N LEU A 37 -14.63 -32.00 -7.80
CA LEU A 37 -13.41 -31.72 -7.06
C LEU A 37 -13.49 -30.28 -6.55
N TYR A 38 -13.20 -30.06 -5.27
CA TYR A 38 -13.25 -28.74 -4.64
C TYR A 38 -11.85 -28.12 -4.59
N GLU A 39 -11.71 -26.89 -5.09
CA GLU A 39 -10.44 -26.15 -5.18
C GLU A 39 -9.26 -26.95 -5.77
N SER A 40 -9.54 -27.76 -6.79
CA SER A 40 -8.59 -28.77 -7.28
C SER A 40 -7.49 -28.25 -8.21
N PHE A 41 -7.67 -27.06 -8.79
CA PHE A 41 -6.67 -26.44 -9.65
C PHE A 41 -6.71 -24.92 -9.53
N THR A 42 -5.63 -24.28 -9.98
CA THR A 42 -5.48 -22.82 -9.99
C THR A 42 -5.24 -22.36 -11.40
N ILE A 43 -5.97 -21.32 -11.84
CA ILE A 43 -5.75 -20.66 -13.13
C ILE A 43 -4.98 -19.38 -12.86
N SER A 44 -3.83 -19.23 -13.51
CA SER A 44 -3.11 -17.96 -13.54
C SER A 44 -3.68 -17.08 -14.65
N TYR A 45 -3.89 -15.80 -14.34
CA TYR A 45 -4.38 -14.81 -15.31
C TYR A 45 -3.67 -13.47 -15.10
N LEU A 46 -3.57 -12.68 -16.17
CA LEU A 46 -3.03 -11.31 -16.13
C LEU A 46 -4.15 -10.32 -15.88
N LYS A 47 -3.91 -9.34 -15.01
CA LYS A 47 -4.82 -8.20 -14.84
C LYS A 47 -4.41 -7.11 -15.85
N PRO A 48 -5.36 -6.57 -16.63
CA PRO A 48 -5.04 -5.50 -17.58
C PRO A 48 -4.53 -4.25 -16.86
N SER A 49 -3.61 -3.53 -17.49
CA SER A 49 -3.14 -2.23 -17.00
C SER A 49 -4.29 -1.23 -16.99
N LYS A 50 -4.56 -0.61 -15.85
CA LYS A 50 -5.60 0.41 -15.71
C LYS A 50 -4.95 1.78 -15.50
N ALA A 51 -5.22 2.72 -16.41
CA ALA A 51 -4.84 4.11 -16.24
C ALA A 51 -5.52 4.68 -14.97
N SER A 52 -4.73 5.32 -14.12
CA SER A 52 -5.19 5.95 -12.88
C SER A 52 -4.57 7.33 -12.78
N ARG A 53 -5.28 8.30 -12.19
CA ARG A 53 -4.78 9.66 -11.99
C ARG A 53 -4.32 9.84 -10.55
N TYR A 54 -3.23 10.60 -10.38
CA TYR A 54 -2.75 11.07 -9.10
C TYR A 54 -2.95 12.57 -9.02
N THR A 55 -3.73 13.01 -8.05
CA THR A 55 -3.86 14.42 -7.69
C THR A 55 -3.16 14.60 -6.35
N PRO A 56 -2.05 15.36 -6.29
CA PRO A 56 -1.40 15.66 -5.02
C PRO A 56 -2.25 16.62 -4.18
N ASP A 57 -2.11 16.55 -2.85
CA ASP A 57 -2.80 17.49 -1.95
C ASP A 57 -2.28 18.92 -2.15
N PHE A 58 -0.95 19.09 -2.23
CA PHE A 58 -0.33 20.39 -2.43
C PHE A 58 0.86 20.31 -3.37
N LYS A 59 1.05 21.35 -4.18
CA LYS A 59 2.22 21.52 -5.04
C LYS A 59 2.86 22.89 -4.77
N CYS A 60 4.09 22.87 -4.29
CA CYS A 60 4.90 24.06 -4.04
C CYS A 60 6.08 24.05 -5.02
N LEU A 61 5.92 24.74 -6.15
CA LEU A 61 6.90 24.75 -7.25
C LEU A 61 7.19 23.33 -7.78
N SER A 62 8.40 22.83 -7.57
CA SER A 62 8.84 21.49 -7.95
C SER A 62 8.55 20.41 -6.90
N ILE A 63 8.20 20.81 -5.67
CA ILE A 63 7.97 19.91 -4.54
C ILE A 63 6.47 19.61 -4.42
N ILE A 64 6.14 18.34 -4.26
CA ILE A 64 4.78 17.85 -4.03
C ILE A 64 4.66 17.40 -2.57
N PHE A 65 3.61 17.84 -1.89
CA PHE A 65 3.29 17.38 -0.55
C PHE A 65 2.00 16.56 -0.56
N GLU A 66 2.07 15.36 0.03
CA GLU A 66 0.92 14.52 0.35
C GLU A 66 0.76 14.47 1.87
N THR A 67 -0.40 14.93 2.36
CA THR A 67 -0.74 14.90 3.78
C THR A 67 -1.50 13.62 4.11
N LYS A 68 -1.11 12.94 5.20
CA LYS A 68 -1.79 11.70 5.61
C LYS A 68 -1.94 11.57 7.12
N GLY A 69 -3.19 11.37 7.55
CA GLY A 69 -3.50 10.81 8.87
C GLY A 69 -3.50 9.29 8.86
N HIS A 70 -4.28 8.71 7.93
CA HIS A 70 -4.31 7.27 7.69
C HIS A 70 -3.54 6.94 6.42
N PHE A 71 -2.53 6.06 6.53
CA PHE A 71 -1.76 5.62 5.38
C PHE A 71 -2.11 4.17 5.06
N VAL A 72 -3.02 3.96 4.10
CA VAL A 72 -3.54 2.63 3.74
C VAL A 72 -2.64 1.91 2.73
N THR A 73 -2.86 0.60 2.56
CA THR A 73 -2.13 -0.22 1.57
C THR A 73 -2.33 0.30 0.14
N ALA A 74 -3.52 0.78 -0.21
CA ALA A 74 -3.81 1.33 -1.52
C ALA A 74 -2.93 2.56 -1.83
N ASP A 75 -2.82 3.50 -0.89
CA ASP A 75 -1.96 4.69 -1.03
C ASP A 75 -0.49 4.33 -1.17
N ARG A 76 0.01 3.37 -0.39
CA ARG A 76 1.40 2.91 -0.51
C ARG A 76 1.69 2.33 -1.89
N LYS A 77 0.81 1.46 -2.38
CA LYS A 77 0.95 0.86 -3.72
C LYS A 77 0.90 1.94 -4.81
N LYS A 78 -0.05 2.89 -4.69
CA LYS A 78 -0.19 4.04 -5.58
C LYS A 78 1.12 4.82 -5.70
N HIS A 79 1.71 5.23 -4.57
CA HIS A 79 2.94 6.04 -4.59
C HIS A 79 4.18 5.28 -5.06
N LEU A 80 4.26 3.96 -4.83
CA LEU A 80 5.33 3.14 -5.42
C LEU A 80 5.26 3.13 -6.95
N LEU A 81 4.07 2.94 -7.51
CA LEU A 81 3.88 2.97 -8.97
C LEU A 81 4.16 4.35 -9.56
N ILE A 82 3.73 5.42 -8.88
CA ILE A 82 4.04 6.80 -9.31
C ILE A 82 5.54 7.03 -9.31
N LYS A 83 6.25 6.61 -8.25
CA LYS A 83 7.71 6.78 -8.17
C LYS A 83 8.45 5.96 -9.23
N GLU A 84 7.97 4.76 -9.54
CA GLU A 84 8.53 3.92 -10.60
C GLU A 84 8.35 4.55 -11.98
N GLN A 85 7.18 5.12 -12.26
CA GLN A 85 6.85 5.70 -13.57
C GLN A 85 7.34 7.16 -13.73
N TYR A 86 7.46 7.90 -12.63
CA TYR A 86 7.84 9.31 -12.59
C TYR A 86 8.90 9.57 -11.51
N PRO A 87 10.11 9.02 -11.68
CA PRO A 87 11.17 9.09 -10.65
C PRO A 87 11.65 10.52 -10.34
N ASN A 88 11.40 11.46 -11.25
CA ASN A 88 11.82 12.86 -11.11
C ASN A 88 10.88 13.70 -10.22
N LEU A 89 9.72 13.16 -9.79
CA LEU A 89 8.81 13.89 -8.91
C LEU A 89 9.33 13.88 -7.47
N ASP A 90 9.54 15.07 -6.88
CA ASP A 90 9.87 15.22 -5.45
C ASP A 90 8.59 15.19 -4.62
N ILE A 91 8.11 13.96 -4.34
CA ILE A 91 6.94 13.73 -3.48
C ILE A 91 7.39 13.53 -2.04
N ARG A 92 6.92 14.39 -1.15
CA ARG A 92 7.20 14.37 0.29
C ARG A 92 5.91 14.13 1.07
N PHE A 93 6.00 13.31 2.11
CA PHE A 93 4.84 13.04 2.97
C PHE A 93 4.84 13.91 4.22
N VAL A 94 3.67 14.41 4.60
CA VAL A 94 3.46 15.07 5.90
C VAL A 94 2.46 14.24 6.68
N PHE A 95 2.93 13.55 7.72
CA PHE A 95 2.09 12.70 8.55
C PHE A 95 1.64 13.43 9.80
N SER A 96 0.38 13.22 10.21
CA SER A 96 -0.06 13.62 11.55
C SER A 96 0.79 12.93 12.61
N ASN A 97 1.00 11.63 12.47
CA ASN A 97 1.94 10.85 13.27
C ASN A 97 2.60 9.75 12.42
N SER A 98 3.89 9.90 12.12
CA SER A 98 4.66 8.92 11.33
C SER A 98 5.03 7.64 12.09
N LYS A 99 4.88 7.63 13.42
CA LYS A 99 5.11 6.44 14.27
C LYS A 99 3.95 5.44 14.18
N ASN A 100 2.84 5.81 13.55
CA ASN A 100 1.73 4.90 13.30
C ASN A 100 2.18 3.71 12.44
N ARG A 101 1.65 2.52 12.74
CA ARG A 101 1.97 1.28 12.02
C ARG A 101 1.17 1.21 10.72
N ILE A 102 1.78 0.67 9.66
CA ILE A 102 1.14 0.49 8.33
C ILE A 102 -0.10 -0.43 8.35
N GLY A 103 -0.27 -1.19 9.43
CA GLY A 103 -1.42 -2.03 9.72
C GLY A 103 -1.34 -2.56 11.15
N LYS A 104 -2.47 -3.01 11.71
CA LYS A 104 -2.60 -3.39 13.13
C LYS A 104 -1.52 -4.37 13.62
N LYS A 105 -1.19 -5.38 12.81
CA LYS A 105 -0.20 -6.43 13.13
C LYS A 105 1.23 -6.12 12.67
N SER A 106 1.46 -5.02 11.96
CA SER A 106 2.77 -4.71 11.38
C SER A 106 3.71 -4.10 12.41
N LYS A 107 5.00 -4.47 12.37
CA LYS A 107 6.06 -3.77 13.11
C LYS A 107 6.56 -2.52 12.36
N THR A 108 6.26 -2.40 11.06
CA THR A 108 6.70 -1.28 10.22
C THR A 108 5.82 -0.06 10.44
N THR A 109 6.43 1.09 10.72
CA THR A 109 5.77 2.39 10.85
C THR A 109 5.68 3.10 9.50
N TYR A 110 4.89 4.18 9.42
CA TYR A 110 4.84 5.02 8.22
C TYR A 110 6.22 5.61 7.90
N ALA A 111 6.90 6.14 8.93
CA ALA A 111 8.28 6.59 8.87
C ALA A 111 9.21 5.53 8.27
N LYS A 112 9.21 4.31 8.83
CA LYS A 112 10.08 3.24 8.36
C LYS A 112 9.78 2.82 6.93
N TRP A 113 8.51 2.86 6.54
CA TRP A 113 8.13 2.60 5.16
C TRP A 113 8.69 3.65 4.20
N CYS A 114 8.61 4.94 4.54
CA CYS A 114 9.17 6.03 3.75
C CYS A 114 10.70 5.89 3.60
N GLU A 115 11.41 5.60 4.69
CA GLU A 115 12.86 5.35 4.67
C GLU A 115 13.23 4.20 3.72
N LEU A 116 12.56 3.05 3.86
CA LEU A 116 12.83 1.87 3.04
C LEU A 116 12.50 2.07 1.55
N LYS A 117 11.61 3.01 1.23
CA LYS A 117 11.17 3.29 -0.13
C LYS A 117 11.75 4.58 -0.69
N GLY A 118 12.60 5.27 0.06
CA GLY A 118 13.26 6.51 -0.34
C GLY A 118 12.28 7.66 -0.59
N PHE A 119 11.28 7.83 0.29
CA PHE A 119 10.43 9.01 0.33
C PHE A 119 10.83 9.90 1.50
N LYS A 120 10.97 11.20 1.24
CA LYS A 120 11.11 12.21 2.30
C LYS A 120 9.78 12.30 3.07
N TYR A 121 9.85 12.44 4.38
CA TYR A 121 8.66 12.59 5.21
C TYR A 121 8.90 13.54 6.38
N HIS A 122 7.81 14.09 6.90
CA HIS A 122 7.77 14.90 8.11
C HIS A 122 6.68 14.39 9.06
N CYS A 123 6.88 14.59 10.36
CA CYS A 123 5.94 14.17 11.39
C CYS A 123 5.54 15.34 12.28
N ILE A 124 4.25 15.71 12.23
CA ILE A 124 3.72 16.83 13.00
C ILE A 124 3.70 16.47 14.49
N ALA A 125 3.28 15.27 14.87
CA ALA A 125 3.15 14.88 16.28
C ALA A 125 4.47 15.00 17.07
N SER A 126 5.62 14.72 16.43
CA SER A 126 6.94 14.81 17.08
C SER A 126 7.55 16.20 17.03
N THR A 127 7.30 16.99 15.98
CA THR A 127 7.96 18.29 15.78
C THR A 127 7.10 19.48 16.18
N LYS A 128 5.78 19.28 16.33
CA LYS A 128 4.77 20.31 16.55
C LYS A 128 4.71 21.40 15.47
N LYS A 129 5.31 21.14 14.30
CA LYS A 129 5.31 22.03 13.13
C LYS A 129 4.72 21.29 11.92
N PHE A 130 4.05 22.02 11.01
CA PHE A 130 3.50 21.42 9.78
C PHE A 130 4.59 21.01 8.78
N LEU A 131 5.68 21.78 8.71
CA LEU A 131 6.85 21.50 7.89
C LEU A 131 8.12 21.77 8.71
N PRO A 132 9.22 21.07 8.42
CA PRO A 132 10.52 21.37 9.00
C PRO A 132 11.08 22.65 8.36
N GLU A 133 11.93 23.38 9.10
CA GLU A 133 12.43 24.68 8.66
C GLU A 133 13.25 24.59 7.38
N GLU A 134 13.96 23.49 7.19
CA GLU A 134 14.77 23.22 6.00
C GLU A 134 13.91 23.22 4.74
N TRP A 135 12.73 22.59 4.79
CA TRP A 135 11.82 22.55 3.64
C TRP A 135 11.18 23.90 3.39
N VAL A 136 10.84 24.65 4.45
CA VAL A 136 10.29 26.01 4.29
C VAL A 136 11.33 26.91 3.63
N LYS A 137 12.57 26.90 4.10
CA LYS A 137 13.68 27.67 3.51
C LYS A 137 13.92 27.28 2.04
N GLU A 138 13.90 25.99 1.73
CA GLU A 138 14.04 25.48 0.35
C GLU A 138 12.94 26.02 -0.56
N ILE A 139 11.67 25.98 -0.11
CA ILE A 139 10.53 26.49 -0.90
C ILE A 139 10.68 28.00 -1.12
N LEU A 140 10.98 28.78 -0.08
CA LEU A 140 11.11 30.23 -0.16
C LEU A 140 12.28 30.65 -1.07
N LYS A 141 13.41 29.95 -0.98
CA LYS A 141 14.55 30.18 -1.87
C LYS A 141 14.15 29.96 -3.34
N ASN A 142 13.54 28.81 -3.64
CA ASN A 142 13.09 28.47 -4.99
C ASN A 142 12.02 29.46 -5.51
N GLN A 143 11.21 30.05 -4.63
CA GLN A 143 10.23 31.08 -4.99
C GLN A 143 10.90 32.40 -5.38
N ASN A 144 11.93 32.82 -4.66
CA ASN A 144 12.66 34.05 -4.95
C ASN A 144 13.47 33.92 -6.27
N GLU A 145 14.11 32.77 -6.49
CA GLU A 145 14.86 32.51 -7.73
C GLU A 145 13.99 32.51 -9.00
N LYS A 146 12.69 32.23 -8.88
CA LYS A 146 11.74 32.29 -10.00
C LYS A 146 11.18 33.68 -10.29
N ARG A 147 11.29 34.60 -9.32
CA ARG A 147 10.79 35.97 -9.44
C ARG A 147 11.83 36.91 -10.05
N ASN A 148 13.10 36.54 -9.95
CA ASN A 148 14.22 37.19 -10.63
C ASN A 148 14.41 36.59 -12.03
#